data_AF-A0AAV9DLZ2-F1
#
_entry.id   AF-A0AAV9DLZ2-F1
#
_cell.length_a   1.000
_cell.length_b   1.000
_cell.length_c   1.000
_cell.angle_alpha   90.00
_cell.angle_beta   90.00
_cell.angle_gamma   90.00
#
_symmetry.space_group_name_H-M   'P 1'
#
loop_
_entity.id
_entity.type
_entity.pdbx_description
1 polymer ?
#
loop_
_entity_poly.entity_id
_entity_poly.type
_entity_poly.pdbx_seq_one_letter_code
_entity_poly.pdbx_strand_id
1 'polypeptide(L)'
;MKKALLPIQDMGAQEEESFGKAKLEKLLKQHFGYSEFRGKQLEAIEAVLAALMENQVAALKEKRIPAEFLSSSQTSHVKEKIHEDLDSGKPSIRLLYVTPELIATAGFMSKLKKLYARCLLTLIAIDEAHCISSWGHDFRFINKEFLKNNPE
;
A
#
# COMPACT_ATOMS: atom_id res chain seq x y z
N MET A 1 -47.18 -32.11 9.44
CA MET A 1 -46.00 -31.64 10.20
C MET A 1 -46.22 -30.18 10.55
N LYS A 2 -46.26 -29.85 11.85
CA LYS A 2 -46.72 -28.55 12.38
C LYS A 2 -45.61 -27.49 12.24
N LYS A 3 -45.92 -26.35 11.62
CA LYS A 3 -45.16 -25.10 11.74
C LYS A 3 -45.40 -24.54 13.14
N ALA A 4 -44.36 -24.43 13.96
CA ALA A 4 -44.43 -23.71 15.22
C ALA A 4 -43.89 -22.29 15.00
N LEU A 5 -44.78 -21.32 15.12
CA LEU A 5 -44.49 -19.89 15.20
C LEU A 5 -43.97 -19.60 16.61
N LEU A 6 -42.82 -18.96 16.76
CA LEU A 6 -42.31 -18.57 18.08
C LEU A 6 -43.10 -17.36 18.62
N PRO A 7 -43.37 -17.30 19.94
CA PRO A 7 -44.19 -16.26 20.53
C PRO A 7 -43.43 -14.94 20.61
N ILE A 8 -44.03 -13.90 20.03
CA ILE A 8 -43.70 -12.51 20.35
C ILE A 8 -44.42 -12.21 21.67
N GLN A 9 -43.67 -12.06 22.76
CA GLN A 9 -44.13 -11.39 23.96
C GLN A 9 -43.23 -10.20 24.22
N ASP A 10 -43.86 -9.04 24.10
CA ASP A 10 -43.35 -7.72 24.43
C ASP A 10 -43.32 -7.57 25.96
N MET A 11 -42.16 -7.24 26.51
CA MET A 11 -41.97 -6.85 27.91
C MET A 11 -40.85 -5.82 27.99
N GLY A 12 -41.24 -4.56 28.22
CA GLY A 12 -40.59 -3.67 29.19
C GLY A 12 -39.21 -3.15 28.85
N ALA A 13 -39.17 -1.85 28.54
CA ALA A 13 -37.97 -1.02 28.53
C ALA A 13 -37.09 -1.25 29.77
N GLN A 14 -35.81 -1.54 29.56
CA GLN A 14 -34.60 -0.84 30.06
C GLN A 14 -33.37 -1.66 29.63
N GLU A 15 -32.25 -0.97 29.33
CA GLU A 15 -30.95 -1.47 28.81
C GLU A 15 -30.68 -1.40 27.29
N GLU A 16 -31.03 -0.26 26.67
CA GLU A 16 -30.21 0.29 25.59
C GLU A 16 -28.94 0.91 26.20
N GLU A 17 -27.79 0.21 26.15
CA GLU A 17 -26.44 0.81 25.90
C GLU A 17 -25.24 -0.14 26.03
N SER A 18 -25.41 -1.42 26.40
CA SER A 18 -24.26 -2.35 26.58
C SER A 18 -24.15 -3.45 25.50
N PHE A 19 -25.27 -3.78 24.83
CA PHE A 19 -25.34 -4.92 23.91
C PHE A 19 -24.63 -4.69 22.57
N GLY A 20 -24.48 -3.43 22.14
CA GLY A 20 -23.83 -3.07 20.87
C GLY A 20 -22.31 -3.14 20.95
N LYS A 21 -21.71 -2.47 21.95
CA LYS A 21 -20.24 -2.34 22.05
C LYS A 21 -19.55 -3.67 22.34
N ALA A 22 -20.07 -4.46 23.29
CA ALA A 22 -19.47 -5.75 23.65
C ALA A 22 -19.62 -6.80 22.54
N LYS A 23 -20.75 -6.79 21.82
CA LYS A 23 -20.99 -7.69 20.70
C LYS A 23 -20.19 -7.28 19.47
N LEU A 24 -20.08 -5.98 19.19
CA LEU A 24 -19.23 -5.45 18.12
C LEU A 24 -17.76 -5.69 18.43
N GLU A 25 -17.30 -5.49 19.67
CA GLU A 25 -15.96 -5.88 20.10
C GLU A 25 -15.73 -7.38 19.94
N LYS A 26 -16.71 -8.22 20.30
CA LYS A 26 -16.60 -9.67 20.12
C LYS A 26 -16.55 -10.06 18.66
N LEU A 27 -17.32 -9.40 17.79
CA LEU A 27 -17.37 -9.65 16.34
C LEU A 27 -16.08 -9.16 15.66
N LEU A 28 -15.58 -7.99 16.05
CA LEU A 28 -14.29 -7.45 15.62
C LEU A 28 -13.13 -8.27 16.17
N LYS A 29 -13.19 -8.79 17.40
CA LYS A 29 -12.21 -9.74 17.94
C LYS A 29 -12.25 -11.08 17.19
N GLN A 30 -13.45 -11.57 16.86
CA GLN A 30 -13.67 -12.82 16.16
C GLN A 30 -13.28 -12.78 14.67
N HIS A 31 -13.41 -11.62 14.00
CA HIS A 31 -13.02 -11.46 12.59
C HIS A 31 -11.63 -10.82 12.39
N PHE A 32 -11.18 -9.97 13.32
CA PHE A 32 -9.97 -9.15 13.15
C PHE A 32 -9.01 -9.11 14.36
N GLY A 33 -9.39 -9.65 15.53
CA GLY A 33 -8.69 -9.38 16.79
C GLY A 33 -8.05 -10.58 17.47
N TYR A 34 -7.17 -11.27 16.76
CA TYR A 34 -6.06 -11.96 17.42
C TYR A 34 -4.83 -11.05 17.32
N SER A 35 -4.22 -10.71 18.45
CA SER A 35 -2.93 -10.01 18.47
C SER A 35 -1.85 -10.77 17.70
N GLU A 36 -1.96 -12.10 17.62
CA GLU A 36 -1.13 -12.96 16.75
C GLU A 36 -1.42 -12.83 15.25
N PHE A 37 -2.57 -12.24 14.86
CA PHE A 37 -2.95 -12.05 13.46
C PHE A 37 -2.58 -10.67 12.90
N ARG A 38 -2.23 -9.69 13.74
CA ARG A 38 -1.86 -8.36 13.23
C ARG A 38 -0.65 -8.43 12.30
N GLY A 39 0.32 -9.28 12.61
CA GLY A 39 1.45 -9.57 11.72
C GLY A 39 0.97 -10.22 10.41
N LYS A 40 0.14 -11.26 10.50
CA LYS A 40 -0.41 -11.99 9.34
C LYS A 40 -1.33 -11.13 8.46
N GLN A 41 -2.05 -10.17 9.03
CA GLN A 41 -2.88 -9.23 8.30
C GLN A 41 -2.04 -8.27 7.48
N LEU A 42 -0.98 -7.70 8.08
CA LEU A 42 -0.04 -6.86 7.36
C LEU A 42 0.65 -7.64 6.24
N GLU A 43 1.14 -8.85 6.52
CA GLU A 43 1.73 -9.74 5.52
C GLU A 43 0.76 -10.08 4.39
N ALA A 44 -0.52 -10.35 4.70
CA ALA A 44 -1.54 -10.63 3.69
C ALA A 44 -1.84 -9.39 2.83
N ILE A 45 -1.90 -8.21 3.43
CA ILE A 45 -2.10 -6.95 2.70
C ILE A 45 -0.90 -6.68 1.78
N GLU A 46 0.33 -6.80 2.29
CA GLU A 46 1.55 -6.66 1.49
C GLU A 46 1.59 -7.66 0.33
N ALA A 47 1.19 -8.91 0.58
CA ALA A 47 1.12 -9.94 -0.46
C ALA A 47 0.08 -9.60 -1.54
N VAL A 48 -1.10 -9.09 -1.17
CA VAL A 48 -2.13 -8.66 -2.14
C VAL A 48 -1.64 -7.47 -2.96
N LEU A 49 -1.03 -6.47 -2.32
CA LEU A 49 -0.47 -5.30 -3.03
C LEU A 49 0.67 -5.72 -3.98
N ALA A 50 1.53 -6.64 -3.55
CA ALA A 50 2.58 -7.20 -4.40
C ALA A 50 2.00 -7.95 -5.61
N ALA A 51 0.98 -8.78 -5.41
CA ALA A 51 0.30 -9.50 -6.49
C ALA A 51 -0.38 -8.54 -7.48
N LEU A 52 -0.96 -7.42 -7.01
CA LEU A 52 -1.52 -6.40 -7.89
C LEU A 52 -0.44 -5.77 -8.77
N MET A 53 0.69 -5.36 -8.20
CA MET A 53 1.82 -4.81 -8.97
C MET A 53 2.37 -5.84 -9.96
N GLU A 54 2.50 -7.10 -9.56
CA GLU A 54 2.96 -8.19 -10.42
C GLU A 54 2.06 -8.36 -11.64
N ASN A 55 0.74 -8.35 -11.45
CA ASN A 55 -0.23 -8.42 -12.54
C ASN A 55 -0.10 -7.23 -13.51
N GLN A 56 0.08 -6.01 -12.99
CA GLN A 56 0.25 -4.82 -13.83
C GLN A 56 1.56 -4.89 -14.63
N VAL A 57 2.66 -5.30 -14.00
CA VAL A 57 3.95 -5.49 -14.67
C VAL A 57 3.87 -6.58 -15.74
N ALA A 58 3.20 -7.70 -15.46
CA ALA A 58 3.00 -8.77 -16.44
C ALA A 58 2.27 -8.25 -17.69
N ALA A 59 1.18 -7.49 -17.50
CA ALA A 59 0.43 -6.88 -18.61
C ALA A 59 1.27 -5.86 -19.42
N LEU A 60 2.16 -5.11 -18.77
CA LEU A 60 3.09 -4.20 -19.44
C LEU A 60 4.16 -4.97 -20.25
N LYS A 61 4.72 -6.04 -19.68
CA LYS A 61 5.70 -6.91 -20.35
C LYS A 61 5.12 -7.59 -21.57
N GLU A 62 3.86 -8.04 -21.53
CA GLU A 62 3.15 -8.58 -22.69
C GLU A 62 3.09 -7.57 -23.85
N LYS A 63 2.92 -6.29 -23.53
CA LYS A 63 2.95 -5.17 -24.49
C LYS A 63 4.37 -4.72 -24.86
N ARG A 64 5.40 -5.48 -24.46
CA ARG A 64 6.83 -5.17 -24.68
C ARG A 64 7.27 -3.84 -24.05
N ILE A 65 6.60 -3.40 -22.99
CA ILE A 65 7.02 -2.25 -22.20
C ILE A 65 7.99 -2.77 -21.11
N PRO A 66 9.25 -2.29 -21.07
CA PRO A 66 10.20 -2.70 -20.03
C PRO A 66 9.76 -2.15 -18.67
N ALA A 67 9.09 -2.99 -17.90
CA ALA A 67 8.57 -2.66 -16.58
C ALA A 67 9.04 -3.68 -15.55
N GLU A 68 9.30 -3.22 -14.33
CA GLU A 68 9.56 -4.09 -13.18
C GLU A 68 8.80 -3.56 -11.96
N PHE A 69 8.68 -4.38 -10.92
CA PHE A 69 8.23 -3.94 -9.60
C PHE A 69 9.29 -4.25 -8.55
N LEU A 70 9.29 -3.52 -7.45
CA LEU A 70 10.19 -3.69 -6.32
C LEU A 70 9.40 -3.64 -5.00
N SER A 71 9.41 -4.75 -4.26
CA SER A 71 8.67 -4.92 -3.00
C SER A 71 9.49 -5.66 -1.95
N SER A 72 9.05 -5.63 -0.69
CA SER A 72 9.62 -6.44 0.41
C SER A 72 9.61 -7.94 0.06
N SER A 73 8.57 -8.43 -0.62
CA SER A 73 8.34 -9.84 -0.94
C SER A 73 9.26 -10.43 -2.02
N GLN A 74 9.95 -9.61 -2.83
CA GLN A 74 10.84 -10.13 -3.87
C GLN A 74 12.14 -10.73 -3.30
N THR A 75 12.66 -11.73 -4.03
CA THR A 75 13.93 -12.37 -3.71
C THR A 75 15.11 -11.40 -3.87
N SER A 76 16.16 -11.61 -3.07
CA SER A 76 17.35 -10.75 -3.10
C SER A 76 17.98 -10.66 -4.49
N HIS A 77 18.00 -11.76 -5.24
CA HIS A 77 18.57 -11.78 -6.59
C HIS A 77 17.80 -10.85 -7.57
N VAL A 78 16.47 -10.84 -7.50
CA VAL A 78 15.65 -9.96 -8.35
C VAL A 78 15.87 -8.50 -7.97
N LYS A 79 15.90 -8.20 -6.67
CA LYS A 79 16.17 -6.85 -6.15
C LYS A 79 17.54 -6.34 -6.60
N GLU A 80 18.57 -7.18 -6.49
CA GLU A 80 19.94 -6.86 -6.89
C GLU A 80 20.01 -6.53 -8.38
N LYS A 81 19.41 -7.36 -9.24
CA LYS A 81 19.35 -7.11 -10.68
C LYS A 81 18.67 -5.78 -11.03
N ILE A 82 17.56 -5.45 -10.38
CA ILE A 82 16.89 -4.16 -10.55
C ILE A 82 17.82 -3.02 -10.10
N HIS A 83 18.47 -3.18 -8.95
CA HIS A 83 19.39 -2.16 -8.43
C HIS A 83 20.60 -1.93 -9.33
N GLU A 84 21.16 -2.98 -9.93
CA GLU A 84 22.24 -2.92 -10.93
C GLU A 84 21.78 -2.20 -12.20
N ASP A 85 20.60 -2.51 -12.73
CA ASP A 85 20.05 -1.83 -13.91
C ASP A 85 19.85 -0.33 -13.64
N LEU A 86 19.32 0.03 -12.47
CA LEU A 86 19.16 1.43 -12.07
C LEU A 86 20.50 2.15 -11.89
N ASP A 87 21.54 1.49 -11.39
CA ASP A 87 22.88 2.07 -11.27
C ASP A 87 23.61 2.17 -12.61
N SER A 88 23.21 1.38 -13.61
CA SER A 88 23.76 1.46 -14.96
C SER A 88 23.57 2.86 -15.57
N GLY A 89 24.44 3.24 -16.51
CA GLY A 89 24.34 4.54 -17.20
C GLY A 89 23.15 4.64 -18.15
N LYS A 90 22.58 3.50 -18.56
CA LYS A 90 21.41 3.41 -19.44
C LYS A 90 20.48 2.30 -18.93
N PRO A 91 19.67 2.57 -17.90
CA PRO A 91 18.72 1.60 -17.37
C PRO A 91 17.80 1.10 -18.48
N SER A 92 17.61 -0.21 -18.54
CA SER A 92 16.67 -0.84 -19.48
C SER A 92 15.23 -0.74 -18.98
N ILE A 93 15.04 -0.63 -17.66
CA ILE A 93 13.73 -0.46 -17.03
C ILE A 93 13.21 0.94 -17.35
N ARG A 94 12.02 1.00 -17.95
CA ARG A 94 11.32 2.26 -18.28
C ARG A 94 10.22 2.62 -17.29
N LEU A 95 9.70 1.65 -16.57
CA LEU A 95 8.66 1.83 -15.57
C LEU A 95 8.94 0.92 -14.37
N LEU A 96 9.02 1.50 -13.18
CA LEU A 96 9.29 0.77 -11.95
C LEU A 96 8.16 1.02 -10.94
N TYR A 97 7.42 -0.03 -10.60
CA TYR A 97 6.48 -0.01 -9.47
C TYR A 97 7.26 -0.22 -8.16
N VAL A 98 6.93 0.55 -7.14
CA VAL A 98 7.62 0.48 -5.84
C VAL A 98 6.61 0.66 -4.72
N THR A 99 6.75 -0.12 -3.64
CA THR A 99 5.92 0.07 -2.44
C THR A 99 6.36 1.30 -1.64
N PRO A 100 5.43 2.01 -0.96
CA PRO A 100 5.77 3.23 -0.21
C PRO A 100 6.79 2.99 0.90
N GLU A 101 6.79 1.82 1.54
CA GLU A 101 7.75 1.45 2.60
C GLU A 101 9.18 1.41 2.06
N LEU A 102 9.35 0.95 0.82
CA LEU A 102 10.67 0.92 0.20
C LEU A 102 11.16 2.32 -0.16
N ILE A 103 10.26 3.18 -0.66
CA ILE A 103 10.57 4.60 -0.92
C ILE A 103 11.00 5.30 0.37
N ALA A 104 10.43 4.95 1.52
CA ALA A 104 10.82 5.53 2.81
C ALA A 104 12.26 5.16 3.26
N THR A 105 12.90 4.16 2.62
CA THR A 105 14.27 3.77 2.98
C THR A 105 15.31 4.76 2.47
N ALA A 106 16.31 5.08 3.30
CA ALA A 106 17.39 5.99 2.93
C ALA A 106 18.19 5.50 1.71
N GLY A 107 18.37 4.17 1.59
CA GLY A 107 19.07 3.55 0.46
C GLY A 107 18.36 3.79 -0.88
N PHE A 108 17.04 3.56 -0.92
CA PHE A 108 16.27 3.78 -2.14
C PHE A 108 16.15 5.27 -2.49
N MET A 109 15.96 6.14 -1.50
CA MET A 109 15.96 7.59 -1.70
C MET A 109 17.27 8.12 -2.27
N SER A 110 18.41 7.60 -1.81
CA SER A 110 19.73 7.94 -2.37
C SER A 110 19.80 7.54 -3.86
N LYS A 111 19.25 6.38 -4.22
CA LYS A 111 19.20 5.90 -5.60
C LYS A 111 18.31 6.76 -6.48
N LEU A 112 17.12 7.16 -6.01
CA LEU A 112 16.26 8.12 -6.71
C LEU A 112 16.95 9.46 -6.95
N LYS A 113 17.66 10.00 -5.94
CA LYS A 113 18.45 11.23 -6.08
C LYS A 113 19.55 11.09 -7.14
N LYS A 114 20.25 9.96 -7.19
CA LYS A 114 21.26 9.69 -8.23
C LYS A 114 20.63 9.61 -9.63
N LEU A 115 19.48 8.94 -9.77
CA LEU A 115 18.76 8.87 -11.05
C LEU A 115 18.32 10.26 -11.53
N TYR A 116 17.80 11.08 -10.61
CA TYR A 116 17.43 12.46 -10.89
C TYR A 116 18.62 13.31 -11.31
N ALA A 117 19.74 13.24 -10.58
CA ALA A 117 20.97 13.97 -10.92
C ALA A 117 21.55 13.61 -12.30
N ARG A 118 21.27 12.40 -12.80
CA ARG A 118 21.67 11.94 -14.14
C ARG A 118 20.61 12.24 -15.22
N CYS A 119 19.53 12.94 -14.88
CA CYS A 119 18.39 13.21 -15.77
C CYS A 119 17.70 11.95 -16.30
N LEU A 120 17.73 10.85 -15.53
CA LEU A 120 17.11 9.56 -15.90
C LEU A 120 15.78 9.30 -15.18
N LEU A 121 15.44 10.13 -14.18
CA LEU A 121 14.13 10.11 -13.53
C LEU A 121 13.26 11.23 -14.11
N THR A 122 12.26 10.86 -14.92
CA THR A 122 11.42 11.84 -15.64
C THR A 122 10.08 12.10 -14.95
N LEU A 123 9.48 11.06 -14.36
CA LEU A 123 8.14 11.13 -13.80
C LEU A 123 8.03 10.23 -12.57
N ILE A 124 7.29 10.71 -11.57
CA ILE A 124 6.80 9.90 -10.46
C ILE A 124 5.28 9.98 -10.51
N ALA A 125 4.63 8.82 -10.58
CA ALA A 125 3.20 8.67 -10.45
C ALA A 125 2.89 8.00 -9.10
N ILE A 126 1.88 8.51 -8.40
CA ILE A 126 1.42 7.94 -7.12
C ILE A 126 0.04 7.34 -7.38
N ASP A 127 -0.03 6.01 -7.31
CA ASP A 127 -1.29 5.29 -7.40
C ASP A 127 -2.09 5.45 -6.11
N GLU A 128 -3.42 5.44 -6.21
CA GLU A 128 -4.32 5.60 -5.05
C GLU A 128 -3.98 6.82 -4.17
N ALA A 129 -3.56 7.95 -4.77
CA ALA A 129 -3.17 9.16 -4.03
C ALA A 129 -4.26 9.67 -3.07
N HIS A 130 -5.52 9.28 -3.29
CA HIS A 130 -6.62 9.53 -2.37
C HIS A 130 -6.44 8.84 -1.00
N CYS A 131 -5.64 7.77 -0.88
CA CYS A 131 -5.25 7.15 0.39
C CYS A 131 -4.50 8.14 1.31
N ILE A 132 -3.88 9.18 0.73
CA ILE A 132 -3.21 10.25 1.48
C ILE A 132 -4.22 11.31 1.96
N SER A 133 -5.41 11.36 1.34
CA SER A 133 -6.39 12.45 1.49
C SER A 133 -7.24 12.42 2.78
N SER A 134 -7.11 11.39 3.62
CA SER A 134 -7.65 11.43 4.99
C SER A 134 -6.96 12.50 5.86
N TRP A 135 -5.88 13.12 5.37
CA TRP A 135 -5.16 14.26 5.95
C TRP A 135 -5.41 15.55 5.16
N GLY A 136 -6.65 15.82 4.74
CA GLY A 136 -7.06 16.90 3.82
C GLY A 136 -6.60 18.35 4.14
N HIS A 137 -5.85 18.58 5.22
CA HIS A 137 -5.22 19.85 5.56
C HIS A 137 -3.69 19.90 5.39
N ASP A 138 -2.95 18.78 5.44
CA ASP A 138 -1.47 18.79 5.52
C ASP A 138 -0.75 18.60 4.18
N PHE A 139 -1.41 18.08 3.13
CA PHE A 139 -0.78 17.84 1.84
C PHE A 139 -0.34 19.12 1.09
N ARG A 140 -0.74 20.30 1.57
CA ARG A 140 -0.34 21.60 0.98
C ARG A 140 1.04 22.09 1.42
N PHE A 141 1.69 21.49 2.42
CA PHE A 141 2.96 22.02 2.94
C PHE A 141 4.19 21.55 2.13
N ILE A 142 4.22 20.30 1.68
CA ILE A 142 5.40 19.73 0.99
C ILE A 142 5.67 20.40 -0.37
N ASN A 143 4.63 20.89 -1.05
CA ASN A 143 4.79 21.61 -2.31
C ASN A 143 5.49 22.98 -2.15
N LYS A 144 5.38 23.64 -1.00
CA LYS A 144 5.97 24.98 -0.81
C LYS A 144 7.45 24.94 -0.41
N GLU A 145 7.90 23.93 0.32
CA GLU A 145 9.30 23.83 0.74
C GLU A 145 10.21 23.32 -0.38
N PHE A 146 9.75 22.36 -1.18
CA PHE A 146 10.54 21.81 -2.28
C PHE A 146 10.80 22.85 -3.38
N LEU A 147 9.80 23.68 -3.70
CA LEU A 147 9.92 24.78 -4.66
C LEU A 147 10.74 25.97 -4.13
N LYS A 148 10.77 26.20 -2.80
CA LYS A 148 11.61 27.24 -2.19
C LYS A 148 13.10 26.93 -2.29
N ASN A 149 13.47 25.66 -2.25
CA ASN A 149 14.87 25.23 -2.15
C ASN A 149 15.53 24.93 -3.50
N ASN A 150 14.79 24.99 -4.62
CA ASN A 150 15.31 24.89 -5.98
C ASN A 150 14.53 25.84 -6.91
N PRO A 151 14.76 27.16 -6.83
CA PRO A 151 14.30 28.07 -7.87
C PRO A 151 15.11 27.80 -9.15
N GLU A 152 14.45 27.91 -10.31
CA GLU A 152 15.09 27.81 -11.64
C GLU A 152 16.33 28.71 -11.78
#